data_AF-A0A3G8M8E7-F1
#
_entry.id   AF-A0A3G8M8E7-F1
#
_cell.length_a   1.000
_cell.length_b   1.000
_cell.length_c   1.000
_cell.angle_alpha   90.00
_cell.angle_beta   90.00
_cell.angle_gamma   90.00
#
_symmetry.space_group_name_H-M   'P 1'
#
loop_
_entity.id
_entity.type
_entity.pdbx_description
1 polymer ?
#
loop_
_entity_poly.entity_id
_entity_poly.type
_entity_poly.pdbx_seq_one_letter_code
_entity_poly.pdbx_strand_id
1 'polypeptide(L)'
;MDSDRVNRESLVHNLRDALPLSARPRPALLAFLRARGAIGRSAPRLVVVDIFDAGGTQGLMCRFDIADEIDAPSSFVAPLTQLALDRRHPLAQRLAERRRHTPRTGAA
;
A
#
# COMPACT_ATOMS: atom_id res chain seq x y z
N MET A 1 25.47 -16.36 -2.63
CA MET A 1 24.66 -15.87 -1.50
C MET A 1 23.36 -15.32 -2.09
N ASP A 2 22.56 -16.20 -2.71
CA ASP A 2 21.51 -15.78 -3.66
C ASP A 2 20.11 -16.16 -3.20
N SER A 3 19.99 -17.11 -2.28
CA SER A 3 18.70 -17.59 -1.77
C SER A 3 17.92 -16.53 -1.01
N ASP A 4 18.61 -15.62 -0.30
CA ASP A 4 17.95 -14.52 0.43
C ASP A 4 17.31 -13.52 -0.53
N ARG A 5 17.98 -13.25 -1.67
CA ARG A 5 17.49 -12.37 -2.73
C ARG A 5 16.32 -13.00 -3.48
N VAL A 6 16.43 -14.28 -3.86
CA VAL A 6 15.33 -15.02 -4.52
C VAL A 6 14.10 -15.11 -3.60
N ASN A 7 14.30 -15.35 -2.31
CA ASN A 7 13.22 -15.36 -1.33
C ASN A 7 12.54 -13.99 -1.21
N ARG A 8 13.34 -12.92 -1.23
CA ARG A 8 12.84 -11.54 -1.14
C ARG A 8 12.07 -11.11 -2.38
N GLU A 9 12.57 -11.44 -3.57
CA GLU A 9 11.85 -11.20 -4.83
C GLU A 9 10.54 -11.99 -4.89
N SER A 10 10.55 -13.26 -4.46
CA SER A 10 9.33 -14.09 -4.36
C SER A 10 8.32 -13.50 -3.36
N LEU A 11 8.79 -13.00 -2.23
CA LEU A 11 7.96 -12.38 -1.21
C LEU A 11 7.34 -11.06 -1.71
N VAL A 12 8.10 -10.23 -2.42
CA VAL A 12 7.58 -9.02 -3.09
C VAL A 12 6.53 -9.41 -4.12
N HIS A 13 6.77 -10.43 -4.93
CA HIS A 13 5.82 -10.91 -5.93
C HIS A 13 4.49 -11.35 -5.29
N ASN A 14 4.56 -12.20 -4.25
CA ASN A 14 3.38 -12.67 -3.52
C ASN A 14 2.61 -11.52 -2.85
N LEU A 15 3.31 -10.54 -2.28
CA LEU A 15 2.68 -9.37 -1.69
C LEU A 15 2.03 -8.47 -2.74
N ARG A 16 2.63 -8.34 -3.93
CA ARG A 16 2.07 -7.57 -5.05
C ARG A 16 0.82 -8.22 -5.63
N ASP A 17 0.78 -9.54 -5.70
CA ASP A 17 -0.40 -10.29 -6.18
C ASP A 17 -1.62 -10.08 -5.27
N ALA A 18 -1.39 -9.87 -3.97
CA ALA A 18 -2.43 -9.59 -2.98
C ALA A 18 -2.91 -8.12 -2.95
N LEU A 19 -2.36 -7.24 -3.80
CA LEU A 19 -2.74 -5.82 -3.83
C LEU A 19 -4.13 -5.58 -4.46
N PRO A 20 -4.84 -4.51 -4.06
CA PRO A 20 -4.46 -3.51 -3.05
C PRO A 20 -4.72 -3.97 -1.60
N LEU A 21 -3.74 -3.84 -0.71
CA LEU A 21 -3.86 -4.27 0.70
C LEU A 21 -4.24 -3.07 1.58
N SER A 22 -5.23 -3.18 2.49
CA SER A 22 -5.33 -2.13 3.52
C SER A 22 -4.29 -2.31 4.61
N ALA A 23 -3.84 -1.17 5.10
CA ALA A 23 -2.90 -1.07 6.18
C ALA A 23 -3.31 0.07 7.13
N ARG A 24 -2.71 0.04 8.31
CA ARG A 24 -2.74 1.14 9.26
C ARG A 24 -1.33 1.69 9.49
N PRO A 25 -1.19 3.01 9.65
CA PRO A 25 0.11 3.61 9.95
C PRO A 25 0.54 3.20 11.35
N ARG A 26 1.80 2.79 11.51
CA ARG A 26 2.42 2.67 12.85
C ARG A 26 2.76 4.07 13.40
N PRO A 27 3.02 4.21 14.71
CA PRO A 27 3.22 5.52 15.34
C PRO A 27 4.25 6.43 14.65
N ALA A 28 5.35 5.88 14.13
CA ALA A 28 6.36 6.65 13.40
C ALA A 28 5.80 7.24 12.09
N LEU A 29 5.08 6.45 11.29
CA LEU A 29 4.47 6.91 10.05
C LEU A 29 3.32 7.88 10.33
N LEU A 30 2.55 7.64 11.40
CA LEU A 30 1.50 8.53 11.85
C LEU A 30 2.05 9.92 12.20
N ALA A 31 3.16 9.99 12.93
CA ALA A 31 3.84 11.25 13.25
C ALA A 31 4.33 11.96 11.99
N PHE A 32 4.91 11.21 11.05
CA PHE A 32 5.36 11.75 9.76
C PHE A 32 4.20 12.34 8.94
N LEU A 33 3.10 11.60 8.78
CA LEU A 33 1.93 12.05 8.03
C LEU A 33 1.29 13.29 8.68
N ARG A 34 1.24 13.36 10.01
CA ARG A 34 0.75 14.54 10.76
C ARG A 34 1.67 15.75 10.57
N ALA A 35 2.98 15.56 10.68
CA ALA A 35 3.95 16.64 10.49
C ALA A 35 3.88 17.23 9.07
N ARG A 36 3.49 16.41 8.09
CA ARG A 36 3.29 16.82 6.70
C ARG A 36 1.91 17.46 6.43
N GLY A 37 1.02 17.47 7.42
CA GLY A 37 -0.36 17.94 7.27
C GLY A 37 -1.24 17.03 6.41
N ALA A 38 -0.78 15.82 6.09
CA ALA A 38 -1.52 14.87 5.25
C ALA A 38 -2.69 14.22 5.99
N ILE A 39 -2.65 14.19 7.32
CA ILE A 39 -3.68 13.56 8.15
C ILE A 39 -4.01 14.45 9.35
N GLY A 40 -5.26 14.39 9.80
CA GLY A 40 -5.72 15.07 10.99
C GLY A 40 -5.34 14.35 12.30
N ARG A 41 -6.23 14.47 13.30
CA ARG A 41 -6.01 13.85 14.62
C ARG A 41 -6.22 12.34 14.62
N SER A 42 -7.08 11.81 13.75
CA SER A 42 -7.36 10.38 13.63
C SER A 42 -6.29 9.64 12.83
N ALA A 43 -6.12 8.34 13.10
CA ALA A 43 -5.28 7.48 12.27
C ALA A 43 -6.08 7.11 11.01
N PRO A 44 -5.61 7.47 9.80
CA PRO A 44 -6.32 7.10 8.58
C PRO A 44 -6.20 5.61 8.31
N ARG A 45 -7.09 5.12 7.46
CA ARG A 45 -6.89 3.86 6.75
C ARG A 45 -5.99 4.11 5.54
N LEU A 46 -4.94 3.31 5.40
CA LEU A 46 -4.04 3.34 4.25
C LEU A 46 -4.40 2.21 3.31
N VAL A 47 -4.24 2.45 2.02
CA VAL A 47 -4.39 1.44 0.97
C VAL A 47 -3.05 1.30 0.27
N VAL A 48 -2.35 0.21 0.50
CA VAL A 48 -1.14 -0.13 -0.21
C VAL A 48 -1.50 -0.53 -1.64
N VAL A 49 -0.93 0.18 -2.60
CA VAL A 49 -1.17 0.00 -4.03
C VAL A 49 0.05 -0.52 -4.78
N ASP A 50 1.23 -0.50 -4.15
CA ASP A 50 2.45 -1.07 -4.71
C ASP A 50 3.42 -1.48 -3.60
N ILE A 51 4.21 -2.51 -3.87
CA ILE A 51 5.26 -3.01 -2.98
C ILE A 51 6.50 -3.29 -3.82
N PHE A 52 7.64 -2.81 -3.36
CA PHE A 52 8.91 -2.95 -4.05
C PHE A 52 10.07 -3.04 -3.06
N ASP A 53 11.12 -3.75 -3.45
CA ASP A 53 12.35 -3.77 -2.68
C ASP A 53 13.22 -2.59 -3.10
N ALA A 54 13.53 -1.68 -2.16
CA ALA A 54 14.46 -0.59 -2.42
C ALA A 54 15.93 -1.04 -2.29
N GLY A 55 16.15 -2.29 -1.88
CA GLY A 55 17.48 -2.85 -1.64
C GLY A 55 18.20 -2.21 -0.44
N GLY A 56 19.36 -2.76 -0.11
CA GLY A 56 20.24 -2.22 0.93
C GLY A 56 19.57 -2.10 2.31
N THR A 57 19.79 -0.97 3.00
CA THR A 57 19.37 -0.72 4.38
C THR A 57 17.91 -0.27 4.52
N GLN A 58 17.28 0.21 3.44
CA GLN A 58 15.90 0.70 3.45
C GLN A 58 14.90 -0.47 3.46
N GLY A 59 15.30 -1.57 2.82
CA GLY A 59 14.54 -2.80 2.78
C GLY A 59 13.28 -2.72 1.92
N LEU A 60 12.22 -3.44 2.32
CA LEU A 60 10.96 -3.48 1.60
C LEU A 60 10.18 -2.18 1.80
N MET A 61 9.85 -1.53 0.68
CA MET A 61 9.07 -0.30 0.64
C MET A 61 7.69 -0.59 0.06
N CYS A 62 6.73 0.26 0.43
CA CYS A 62 5.40 0.20 -0.14
C CYS A 62 4.90 1.60 -0.48
N ARG A 63 4.18 1.69 -1.60
CA ARG A 63 3.41 2.86 -2.00
C ARG A 63 1.98 2.70 -1.51
N PHE A 64 1.44 3.71 -0.85
CA PHE A 64 0.10 3.69 -0.31
C PHE A 64 -0.61 5.04 -0.49
N ASP A 65 -1.93 4.96 -0.58
CA ASP A 65 -2.83 6.09 -0.60
C ASP A 65 -3.63 6.17 0.71
N ILE A 66 -4.12 7.36 1.06
CA ILE A 66 -4.99 7.58 2.20
C ILE A 66 -6.45 7.39 1.75
N ALA A 67 -7.17 6.44 2.35
CA ALA A 67 -8.49 6.01 1.86
C ALA A 67 -9.59 7.09 1.91
N ASP A 68 -9.42 8.14 2.72
CA ASP A 68 -10.39 9.22 2.97
C ASP A 68 -9.97 10.57 2.33
N GLU A 69 -8.91 10.60 1.52
CA GLU A 69 -8.46 11.83 0.86
C GLU A 69 -9.27 12.04 -0.43
N ILE A 70 -10.25 12.96 -0.38
CA ILE A 70 -11.18 13.24 -1.49
C ILE A 70 -10.60 14.28 -2.46
N ASP A 71 -9.77 15.20 -1.97
CA ASP A 71 -9.34 16.39 -2.72
C ASP A 71 -7.98 16.29 -3.41
N ALA A 72 -7.13 15.32 -3.05
CA ALA A 72 -5.89 15.03 -3.77
C ALA A 72 -5.45 13.57 -3.54
N PRO A 73 -5.22 12.76 -4.58
CA PRO A 73 -4.60 11.45 -4.41
C PRO A 73 -3.12 11.63 -4.08
N SER A 74 -2.81 11.79 -2.79
CA SER A 74 -1.43 11.85 -2.32
C SER A 74 -0.90 10.43 -2.14
N SER A 75 -0.14 9.92 -3.11
CA SER A 75 0.58 8.66 -2.95
C SER A 75 1.85 8.87 -2.13
N PHE A 76 1.99 8.13 -1.03
CA PHE A 76 3.16 8.15 -0.17
C PHE A 76 3.95 6.86 -0.30
N VAL A 77 5.25 6.94 -0.02
CA VAL A 77 6.14 5.79 0.04
C VAL A 77 6.72 5.70 1.44
N ALA A 78 6.62 4.53 2.07
CA ALA A 78 7.24 4.27 3.36
C ALA A 78 7.73 2.81 3.46
N PRO A 79 8.65 2.52 4.40
CA PRO A 79 9.06 1.16 4.70
C PRO A 79 7.88 0.32 5.16
N LEU A 80 7.78 -0.93 4.68
CA LEU A 80 6.72 -1.86 5.06
C LEU A 80 6.68 -2.09 6.58
N THR A 81 7.82 -1.98 7.26
CA THR A 81 7.96 -2.09 8.72
C THR A 81 7.23 -0.99 9.50
N GLN A 82 6.91 0.13 8.85
CA GLN A 82 6.15 1.26 9.41
C GLN A 82 4.64 1.16 9.15
N LEU A 83 4.19 0.10 8.48
CA LEU A 83 2.78 -0.19 8.24
C LEU A 83 2.38 -1.50 8.91
N ALA A 84 1.15 -1.53 9.43
CA ALA A 84 0.51 -2.75 9.88
C ALA A 84 -0.51 -3.17 8.82
N LEU A 85 -0.18 -4.20 8.02
CA LEU A 85 -1.11 -4.78 7.05
C LEU A 85 -2.28 -5.44 7.77
N ASP A 86 -3.51 -5.05 7.43
CA ASP A 86 -4.70 -5.70 7.98
C ASP A 86 -4.92 -7.04 7.24
N ARG A 87 -4.56 -8.14 7.91
CA ARG A 87 -4.71 -9.53 7.39
C ARG A 87 -6.18 -9.95 7.18
N ARG A 88 -7.13 -9.18 7.71
CA ARG A 88 -8.57 -9.44 7.61
C ARG A 88 -9.19 -8.48 6.61
N HIS A 89 -8.83 -8.60 5.34
CA HIS A 89 -9.35 -7.64 4.38
C HIS A 89 -10.64 -8.09 3.68
N PRO A 90 -11.72 -7.27 3.68
CA PRO A 90 -12.88 -7.36 2.79
C PRO A 90 -12.53 -7.03 1.32
N LEU A 91 -11.35 -7.48 0.86
CA LEU A 91 -10.77 -7.24 -0.46
C LEU A 91 -11.54 -7.96 -1.57
N ALA A 92 -12.25 -9.03 -1.22
CA ALA A 92 -13.21 -9.69 -2.11
C ALA A 92 -14.32 -8.72 -2.59
N GLN A 93 -14.74 -7.75 -1.76
CA GLN A 93 -15.80 -6.81 -2.13
C GLN A 93 -15.29 -5.67 -3.04
N ARG A 94 -14.10 -5.12 -2.76
CA ARG A 94 -13.51 -4.06 -3.60
C ARG A 94 -12.92 -4.54 -4.92
N LEU A 95 -12.44 -5.79 -5.01
CA LEU A 95 -12.08 -6.37 -6.32
C LEU A 95 -13.29 -6.46 -7.26
N ALA A 96 -14.48 -6.72 -6.71
CA ALA A 96 -15.72 -6.72 -7.49
C ALA A 96 -16.11 -5.32 -7.99
N GLU A 97 -15.77 -4.26 -7.23
CA GLU A 97 -16.00 -2.87 -7.64
C GLU A 97 -14.95 -2.38 -8.64
N ARG A 98 -13.66 -2.73 -8.48
CA ARG A 98 -12.60 -2.34 -9.41
C ARG A 98 -12.73 -3.02 -10.78
N ARG A 99 -13.27 -4.24 -10.84
CA ARG A 99 -13.68 -4.90 -12.11
C ARG A 99 -14.83 -4.18 -12.83
N ARG A 100 -15.64 -3.38 -12.12
CA ARG A 100 -16.71 -2.56 -12.73
C ARG A 100 -16.21 -1.22 -13.27
N HIS A 101 -14.98 -0.82 -12.92
CA HIS A 101 -14.40 0.48 -13.29
C HIS A 101 -13.19 0.39 -14.24
N THR A 102 -12.93 -0.76 -14.84
CA THR A 102 -12.35 -0.73 -16.19
C THR A 102 -13.42 -0.16 -17.11
N PRO A 103 -13.27 1.07 -17.65
CA PRO A 103 -14.01 1.38 -18.86
C PRO A 103 -13.64 0.29 -19.84
N ARG A 104 -14.66 -0.47 -20.23
CA ARG A 104 -14.63 -1.26 -21.45
C ARG A 104 -14.37 -0.26 -22.57
N THR A 105 -13.10 0.02 -22.87
CA THR A 105 -12.73 0.57 -24.17
C THR A 105 -12.87 -0.57 -25.17
N GLY A 106 -14.13 -0.89 -25.46
CA GLY A 106 -14.54 -1.52 -26.69
C GLY A 106 -15.10 -0.44 -27.57
N ALA A 107 -14.41 -0.18 -28.68
CA ALA A 107 -14.93 0.35 -29.93
C ALA A 107 -13.75 0.17 -30.90
N ALA A 108 -13.77 -0.91 -31.68
CA ALA A 108 -14.41 -1.01 -33.00
C ALA A 108 -13.53 -0.36 -34.07
#